data_AF-A0ABD6WPB8-F1
#
_entry.id   AF-A0ABD6WPB8-F1
#
_cell.length_a   1.000
_cell.length_b   1.000
_cell.length_c   1.000
_cell.angle_alpha   90.00
_cell.angle_beta   90.00
_cell.angle_gamma   90.00
#
_symmetry.space_group_name_H-M   'P 1'
#
loop_
_entity.id
_entity.type
_entity.pdbx_description
1 polymer ?
#
loop_
_entity_poly.entity_id
_entity_poly.type
_entity_poly.pdbx_seq_one_letter_code
_entity_poly.pdbx_strand_id
1 'polypeptide(L)' 'MPLIKYLLQFAVHQYGLTARPSNNKDFKVQYAQRELLGFSNSDLEMIEDLIIEKLSL' A
#
# COMPACT_ATOMS: atom_id res chain seq x y z
N MET A 1 -0.60 19.42 -4.40
CA MET A 1 -1.49 18.43 -3.75
C MET A 1 -1.50 17.05 -4.47
N PRO A 2 -0.34 16.38 -4.68
CA PRO A 2 -0.30 15.04 -5.32
C PRO A 2 -0.42 13.86 -4.33
N LEU A 3 0.01 14.03 -3.06
CA LEU A 3 0.06 12.94 -2.06
C LEU A 3 -1.31 12.32 -1.76
N ILE A 4 -2.35 13.14 -1.59
CA ILE A 4 -3.71 12.66 -1.27
C ILE A 4 -4.24 11.75 -2.40
N LYS A 5 -3.90 12.06 -3.66
CA LYS A 5 -4.36 11.28 -4.82
C LYS A 5 -3.75 9.87 -4.85
N TYR A 6 -2.47 9.75 -4.48
CA TYR A 6 -1.80 8.44 -4.41
C TYR A 6 -2.35 7.59 -3.28
N LEU A 7 -2.62 8.19 -2.12
CA LEU A 7 -3.25 7.49 -0.99
C LEU A 7 -4.66 6.98 -1.33
N LEU A 8 -5.44 7.78 -2.07
CA LEU A 8 -6.79 7.38 -2.48
C LEU A 8 -6.76 6.20 -3.46
N GLN A 9 -5.86 6.23 -4.44
CA GLN A 9 -5.69 5.12 -5.40
C GLN A 9 -5.15 3.85 -4.73
N PHE A 10 -4.24 4.00 -3.76
CA PHE A 10 -3.79 2.89 -2.95
C PHE A 10 -4.96 2.21 -2.24
N ALA A 11 -5.82 2.98 -1.54
CA ALA A 11 -6.98 2.42 -0.84
C ALA A 11 -7.96 1.71 -1.80
N VAL A 12 -8.20 2.29 -2.99
CA VAL A 12 -9.04 1.67 -4.02
C VAL A 12 -8.55 0.28 -4.41
N HIS A 13 -7.25 0.12 -4.65
CA HIS A 13 -6.69 -1.17 -5.02
C HIS A 13 -6.54 -2.12 -3.82
N GLN A 14 -6.16 -1.63 -2.65
CA GLN A 14 -5.99 -2.42 -1.43
C GLN A 14 -7.30 -3.12 -1.04
N TYR A 15 -8.41 -2.40 -1.11
CA TYR A 15 -9.72 -2.91 -0.70
C TYR A 15 -10.59 -3.37 -1.89
N GLY A 16 -10.06 -3.35 -3.11
CA GLY A 16 -10.82 -3.71 -4.31
C GLY A 16 -12.10 -2.87 -4.46
N LEU A 17 -12.01 -1.55 -4.35
CA LEU A 17 -13.18 -0.67 -4.45
C LEU A 17 -13.50 -0.36 -5.93
N THR A 18 -14.73 0.09 -6.19
CA THR A 18 -15.10 0.63 -7.50
C THR A 18 -14.63 2.09 -7.64
N ALA A 19 -13.85 2.42 -8.67
CA ALA A 19 -13.44 3.80 -8.94
C ALA A 19 -13.23 4.08 -10.43
N ARG A 20 -13.02 5.37 -10.78
CA ARG A 20 -12.63 5.77 -12.14
C ARG A 20 -11.16 5.44 -12.40
N PRO A 21 -10.80 4.84 -13.55
CA PRO A 21 -9.40 4.59 -13.88
C PRO A 21 -8.54 5.86 -14.00
N SER A 22 -9.14 6.94 -14.48
CA SER A 22 -8.49 8.24 -14.60
C SER A 22 -9.54 9.35 -14.62
N ASN A 23 -9.10 10.60 -14.39
CA ASN A 23 -10.00 11.75 -14.27
C ASN A 23 -10.82 12.01 -15.55
N ASN A 24 -10.34 11.55 -16.71
CA ASN A 24 -10.95 11.73 -18.02
C ASN A 24 -11.81 10.54 -18.48
N LYS A 25 -12.06 9.55 -17.62
CA LYS A 25 -12.97 8.43 -17.91
C LYS A 25 -14.27 8.65 -17.15
N ASP A 26 -15.37 8.49 -17.86
CA ASP A 26 -16.73 8.66 -17.35
C ASP A 26 -17.29 7.38 -16.72
N PHE A 27 -16.73 6.22 -17.05
CA PHE A 27 -17.08 4.93 -16.44
C PHE A 27 -16.26 4.61 -15.17
N LYS A 28 -16.81 3.70 -14.36
CA LYS A 28 -16.15 3.12 -13.19
C LYS A 28 -15.85 1.65 -13.44
N VAL A 29 -14.80 1.14 -12.80
CA VAL A 29 -14.44 -0.28 -12.81
C VAL A 29 -14.31 -0.80 -11.39
N GLN A 30 -14.63 -2.07 -11.20
CA GLN A 30 -14.37 -2.80 -9.96
C GLN A 30 -12.93 -3.34 -10.01
N TYR A 31 -12.10 -2.95 -9.05
CA TYR A 31 -10.73 -3.43 -8.97
C TYR A 31 -10.64 -4.75 -8.21
N ALA A 32 -9.67 -5.59 -8.59
CA ALA A 32 -9.27 -6.72 -7.76
C ALA A 32 -8.65 -6.20 -6.45
N GLN A 33 -9.00 -6.83 -5.33
CA GLN A 33 -8.39 -6.56 -4.03
C GLN A 33 -6.93 -7.01 -4.07
N ARG A 34 -6.02 -6.09 -3.72
CA ARG A 34 -4.58 -6.37 -3.61
C ARG A 34 -4.19 -6.21 -2.16
N GLU A 35 -4.34 -7.28 -1.39
CA GLU A 35 -3.85 -7.27 -0.02
C GLU A 35 -2.34 -7.05 -0.04
N LEU A 36 -1.88 -5.96 0.57
CA LEU A 36 -0.49 -5.89 1.01
C LEU A 36 -0.22 -7.10 1.92
N LEU A 37 0.72 -7.93 1.49
CA LEU A 37 1.42 -8.82 2.40
C LEU A 37 2.20 -7.90 3.33
N GLY A 38 1.62 -7.59 4.50
CA GLY A 38 2.32 -6.88 5.56
C GLY A 38 3.53 -7.68 6.01
N PHE A 39 4.31 -7.12 6.93
CA PHE A 39 5.40 -7.86 7.53
C PHE A 39 4.85 -9.02 8.36
N SER A 40 5.36 -10.23 8.12
CA SER A 40 5.19 -11.34 9.04
C SER A 40 5.95 -11.05 10.34
N ASN A 41 5.66 -11.80 11.41
CA ASN A 41 6.41 -11.66 12.65
C ASN A 41 7.91 -11.94 12.44
N SER A 42 8.26 -12.90 11.58
CA SER A 42 9.66 -13.16 11.23
C SER A 42 10.31 -12.01 10.46
N ASP A 43 9.57 -11.31 9.60
CA ASP A 43 10.09 -10.12 8.93
C ASP A 43 10.34 -8.99 9.95
N LEU A 44 9.46 -8.85 10.95
CA LEU A 44 9.61 -7.86 12.02
C LEU A 44 10.84 -8.14 12.88
N GLU A 45 11.04 -9.40 13.31
CA GLU A 45 12.22 -9.82 14.08
C GLU A 45 13.52 -9.54 13.29
N MET A 46 13.56 -9.93 12.02
CA MET A 46 14.72 -9.66 11.16
C MET A 46 15.01 -8.16 11.02
N ILE A 47 13.97 -7.34 10.83
CA ILE A 47 14.11 -5.88 10.71
C ILE A 47 14.63 -5.29 12.04
N GLU A 48 14.09 -5.74 13.17
CA GLU A 48 14.51 -5.30 14.50
C GLU A 48 16.00 -5.60 14.75
N ASP A 49 16.43 -6.83 14.45
CA ASP A 49 17.83 -7.24 14.57
C ASP A 49 18.76 -6.36 13.72
N LEU A 50 18.38 -6.10 12.47
CA LEU A 50 19.15 -5.23 11.56
C LEU A 50 19.24 -3.79 12.08
N ILE A 51 18.18 -3.27 12.69
CA ILE A 51 18.17 -1.92 13.28
C ILE A 51 19.14 -1.88 14.47
N ILE A 52 19.06 -2.85 15.38
CA ILE A 52 19.95 -2.94 16.55
C ILE A 52 21.41 -3.03 16.10
N GLU A 53 21.72 -3.87 15.11
CA GLU A 53 23.07 -4.00 14.54
C GLU A 53 23.62 -2.64 14.06
N LYS A 54 22.80 -1.85 13.35
CA LYS A 54 23.24 -0.55 12.80
C LYS A 54 23.31 0.56 13.84
N LEU A 55 22.54 0.48 14.93
CA LEU A 55 22.51 1.48 15.98
C LEU A 55 23.50 1.23 17.11
N SER A 56 24.08 0.03 17.22
CA SER A 56 25.01 -0.35 18.29
C SER A 56 26.47 0.13 18.10
N LEU A 57 26.67 1.25 17.39
CA LEU A 57 27.98 1.91 17.22
C LEU A 57 28.48 2.56 18.50
#